data_AF-A0A3D4Z1G7-F1
#
_entry.id   AF-A0A3D4Z1G7-F1
#
_cell.length_a   1.000
_cell.length_b   1.000
_cell.length_c   1.000
_cell.angle_alpha   90.00
_cell.angle_beta   90.00
_cell.angle_gamma   90.00
#
_symmetry.space_group_name_H-M   'P 1'
#
loop_
_entity.id
_entity.type
_entity.pdbx_description
1 polymer ?
#
loop_
_entity_poly.entity_id
_entity_poly.type
_entity_poly.pdbx_seq_one_letter_code
_entity_poly.pdbx_strand_id
1 'polypeptide(L)'
;MAEIRDIRVPPRIDQLPLSEGETRRPAKQDWRFQIQGDHFDYRQGKILLNEQNLAALVSENLTHLSAHYWTSLGRRLARYRDWATLHVDDPDGLAAFSALLHAFLTKIYGRVKKKFDETLDGVSFHLEDGQLLLNGVNVNAFLEMAKRHRTEKARIFLKGLRNRLAILQSNRSGNPNYEKIRQTVDFLATAIEQELRRYSPAVIELPPPTLQPSKM
;
A
#
# COMPACT_ATOMS: atom_id res chain seq x y z
N MET A 1 63.57 -17.09 12.58
CA MET A 1 62.79 -16.54 11.45
C MET A 1 61.69 -17.53 11.16
N ALA A 2 60.42 -17.16 11.36
CA ALA A 2 59.30 -18.07 11.21
C ALA A 2 58.81 -18.07 9.75
N GLU A 3 58.89 -19.21 9.07
CA GLU A 3 58.28 -19.41 7.76
C GLU A 3 56.78 -19.67 7.91
N ILE A 4 55.97 -18.78 7.35
CA ILE A 4 54.52 -18.96 7.21
C ILE A 4 54.30 -19.98 6.08
N ARG A 5 54.04 -21.24 6.46
CA ARG A 5 53.59 -22.29 5.52
C ARG A 5 52.16 -22.65 5.83
N ASP A 6 51.22 -21.82 5.40
CA ASP A 6 49.83 -22.25 5.16
C ASP A 6 49.08 -21.14 4.41
N ILE A 7 49.19 -21.15 3.08
CA ILE A 7 48.23 -20.47 2.21
C ILE A 7 47.46 -21.57 1.48
N ARG A 8 46.25 -21.86 1.96
CA ARG A 8 45.29 -22.69 1.23
C ARG A 8 44.82 -21.91 0.01
N VAL A 9 45.38 -22.24 -1.15
CA VAL A 9 44.88 -21.75 -2.43
C VAL A 9 43.51 -22.41 -2.69
N PRO A 10 42.44 -21.66 -2.98
CA PRO A 10 41.15 -22.26 -3.34
C PRO A 10 41.29 -23.10 -4.61
N PRO A 11 40.57 -24.23 -4.73
CA PRO A 11 40.69 -25.10 -5.88
C PRO A 11 40.29 -24.37 -7.17
N ARG A 12 41.07 -24.56 -8.23
CA ARG A 12 40.70 -24.13 -9.59
C ARG A 12 39.47 -24.93 -10.04
N ILE A 13 38.51 -24.24 -10.67
CA ILE A 13 37.20 -24.76 -11.09
C ILE A 13 37.32 -25.85 -12.17
N ASP A 14 38.51 -26.09 -12.70
CA ASP A 14 38.76 -26.99 -13.84
C ASP A 14 38.88 -28.48 -13.44
N GLN A 15 38.72 -28.84 -12.16
CA GLN A 15 38.95 -30.21 -11.64
C GLN A 15 37.71 -30.88 -11.03
N LEU A 16 36.50 -30.47 -11.41
CA LEU A 16 35.31 -31.28 -11.15
C LEU A 16 35.06 -32.21 -12.36
N PRO A 17 34.97 -33.54 -12.16
CA PRO A 17 34.60 -34.42 -13.26
C PRO A 17 33.17 -34.08 -13.69
N LEU A 18 33.04 -33.51 -14.89
CA LEU A 18 31.76 -33.34 -15.55
C LEU A 18 31.12 -34.71 -15.69
N SER A 19 29.97 -34.89 -15.03
CA SER A 19 29.20 -36.12 -15.16
C SER A 19 28.80 -36.30 -16.63
N GLU A 20 29.39 -37.29 -17.28
CA GLU A 20 28.97 -37.79 -18.58
C GLU A 20 27.52 -38.28 -18.44
N GLY A 21 26.56 -37.58 -19.06
CA GLY A 21 25.18 -38.02 -19.04
C GLY A 21 24.09 -36.95 -19.12
N GLU A 22 24.39 -35.68 -19.33
CA GLU A 22 23.38 -34.74 -19.79
C GLU A 22 23.54 -34.55 -21.29
N THR A 23 22.81 -35.38 -22.04
CA THR A 23 22.42 -35.02 -23.41
C THR A 23 21.89 -33.60 -23.34
N ARG A 24 22.61 -32.64 -23.94
CA ARG A 24 22.11 -31.29 -24.23
C ARG A 24 20.78 -31.47 -24.96
N ARG A 25 19.69 -31.48 -24.20
CA ARG A 25 18.36 -31.24 -24.75
C ARG A 25 18.46 -29.87 -25.41
N PRO A 26 17.99 -29.68 -26.65
CA PRO A 26 17.90 -28.34 -27.18
C PRO A 26 17.06 -27.54 -26.18
N ALA A 27 17.63 -26.45 -25.65
CA ALA A 27 16.93 -25.57 -24.75
C ALA A 27 15.65 -25.13 -25.47
N LYS A 28 14.50 -25.67 -25.06
CA LYS A 28 13.24 -25.07 -25.49
C LYS A 28 13.28 -23.66 -24.94
N GLN A 29 13.19 -22.68 -25.83
CA GLN A 29 12.90 -21.26 -25.57
C GLN A 29 11.51 -21.10 -24.94
N ASP A 30 11.15 -21.95 -23.97
CA ASP A 30 9.86 -21.91 -23.33
C ASP A 30 10.00 -20.87 -22.23
N TRP A 31 9.66 -19.63 -22.54
CA TRP A 31 9.62 -18.52 -21.59
C TRP A 31 8.49 -18.66 -20.56
N ARG A 32 8.07 -19.89 -20.28
CA ARG A 32 6.90 -20.19 -19.46
C ARG A 32 7.29 -20.35 -18.01
N PHE A 33 6.66 -19.57 -17.17
CA PHE A 33 6.86 -19.58 -15.73
C PHE A 33 5.53 -19.76 -15.02
N GLN A 34 5.47 -20.70 -14.08
CA GLN A 34 4.26 -20.97 -13.30
C GLN A 34 4.50 -20.74 -11.82
N ILE A 35 3.56 -20.06 -11.17
CA ILE A 35 3.62 -19.78 -9.75
C ILE A 35 2.22 -19.60 -9.16
N GLN A 36 1.90 -20.36 -8.11
CA GLN A 36 0.65 -20.19 -7.35
C GLN A 36 -0.63 -20.22 -8.21
N GLY A 37 -0.65 -21.05 -9.27
CA GLY A 37 -1.77 -21.15 -10.21
C GLY A 37 -1.77 -20.11 -11.33
N ASP A 38 -0.85 -19.14 -11.31
CA ASP A 38 -0.64 -18.20 -12.41
C ASP A 38 0.37 -18.75 -13.43
N HIS A 39 0.10 -18.51 -14.70
CA HIS A 39 0.96 -18.84 -15.82
C HIS A 39 1.43 -17.57 -16.54
N PHE A 40 2.76 -17.37 -16.56
CA PHE A 40 3.42 -16.31 -17.30
C PHE A 40 4.06 -16.88 -18.57
N ASP A 41 3.93 -16.15 -19.68
CA ASP A 41 4.54 -16.49 -20.97
C ASP A 41 5.08 -15.21 -21.61
N TYR A 42 6.28 -15.27 -22.19
CA TYR A 42 6.84 -14.18 -22.98
C TYR A 42 6.95 -14.64 -24.44
N ARG A 43 6.07 -14.10 -25.27
CA ARG A 43 6.00 -14.43 -26.70
C ARG A 43 5.67 -13.20 -27.53
N GLN A 44 6.30 -13.08 -28.69
CA GLN A 44 6.07 -11.98 -29.64
C GLN A 44 6.23 -10.58 -28.97
N GLY A 45 7.22 -10.42 -28.09
CA GLY A 45 7.48 -9.16 -27.40
C GLY A 45 6.42 -8.76 -26.38
N LYS A 46 5.60 -9.71 -25.89
CA LYS A 46 4.54 -9.46 -24.92
C LYS A 46 4.65 -10.42 -23.75
N ILE A 47 4.42 -9.90 -22.55
CA ILE A 47 4.26 -10.72 -21.34
C ILE A 47 2.77 -11.01 -21.17
N LEU A 48 2.42 -12.29 -21.11
CA LEU A 48 1.07 -12.76 -20.86
C LEU A 48 0.97 -13.30 -19.43
N LEU A 49 -0.15 -13.04 -18.78
CA LEU A 49 -0.56 -13.61 -17.50
C LEU A 49 -1.88 -14.35 -17.72
N ASN A 50 -1.91 -15.67 -17.55
CA ASN A 50 -3.09 -16.50 -17.79
C ASN A 50 -3.72 -16.21 -19.17
N GLU A 51 -2.85 -16.16 -20.20
CA GLU A 51 -3.19 -15.82 -21.60
C GLU A 51 -3.61 -14.36 -21.86
N GLN A 52 -3.75 -13.54 -20.82
CA GLN A 52 -4.09 -12.13 -20.94
C GLN A 52 -2.85 -11.26 -21.09
N ASN A 53 -2.91 -10.25 -21.96
CA ASN A 53 -1.80 -9.33 -22.15
C ASN A 53 -1.61 -8.46 -20.90
N LEU A 54 -0.45 -8.61 -20.25
CA LEU A 54 -0.12 -7.83 -19.05
C LEU A 54 -0.10 -6.33 -19.33
N ALA A 55 0.23 -5.91 -20.55
CA ALA A 55 0.16 -4.51 -20.93
C ALA A 55 -1.26 -3.95 -20.80
N ALA A 56 -2.28 -4.72 -21.20
CA ALA A 56 -3.68 -4.32 -21.07
C ALA A 56 -4.08 -4.23 -19.58
N LEU A 57 -3.76 -5.27 -18.80
CA LEU A 57 -4.05 -5.33 -17.36
C LEU A 57 -3.35 -4.20 -16.58
N VAL A 58 -2.14 -3.83 -16.98
CA VAL A 58 -1.38 -2.74 -16.36
C VAL A 58 -1.71 -1.39 -17.01
N SER A 59 -2.40 -1.30 -18.16
CA SER A 59 -2.80 -0.03 -18.76
C SER A 59 -4.22 0.38 -18.42
N GLU A 60 -5.12 -0.59 -18.27
CA GLU A 60 -6.50 -0.35 -17.89
C GLU A 60 -6.54 0.36 -16.54
N ASN A 61 -7.49 1.28 -16.40
CA ASN A 61 -7.70 2.07 -15.19
C ASN A 61 -8.36 1.21 -14.11
N LEU A 62 -7.74 0.06 -13.78
CA LEU A 62 -8.17 -0.91 -12.76
C LEU A 62 -7.87 -0.39 -11.35
N THR A 63 -8.21 0.88 -11.09
CA THR A 63 -8.04 1.55 -9.80
C THR A 63 -8.84 0.88 -8.69
N HIS A 64 -9.86 0.10 -9.03
CA HIS A 64 -10.66 -0.68 -8.09
C HIS A 64 -9.86 -1.85 -7.44
N LEU A 65 -8.80 -2.36 -8.08
CA LEU A 65 -8.03 -3.47 -7.53
C LEU A 65 -7.23 -3.06 -6.29
N SER A 66 -7.22 -3.92 -5.26
CA SER A 66 -6.59 -3.63 -3.96
C SER A 66 -5.07 -3.47 -4.07
N ALA A 67 -4.45 -2.70 -3.16
CA ALA A 67 -2.99 -2.56 -3.10
C ALA A 67 -2.29 -3.93 -2.89
N HIS A 68 -2.95 -4.86 -2.20
CA HIS A 68 -2.48 -6.22 -2.00
C HIS A 68 -2.35 -6.97 -3.34
N TYR A 69 -3.35 -6.88 -4.23
CA TYR A 69 -3.28 -7.50 -5.56
C TYR A 69 -2.05 -7.02 -6.34
N TRP A 70 -1.86 -5.70 -6.43
CA TRP A 70 -0.74 -5.10 -7.16
C TRP A 70 0.62 -5.46 -6.56
N THR A 71 0.73 -5.48 -5.23
CA THR A 71 1.95 -5.91 -4.54
C THR A 71 2.27 -7.37 -4.83
N SER A 72 1.25 -8.22 -4.82
CA SER A 72 1.37 -9.66 -5.10
C SER A 72 1.79 -9.91 -6.55
N LEU A 73 1.18 -9.20 -7.51
CA LEU A 73 1.56 -9.25 -8.92
C LEU A 73 3.02 -8.79 -9.14
N GLY A 74 3.44 -7.68 -8.51
CA GLY A 74 4.82 -7.20 -8.59
C GLY A 74 5.84 -8.22 -8.08
N ARG A 75 5.53 -8.92 -6.97
CA ARG A 75 6.39 -10.01 -6.44
C ARG A 75 6.49 -11.19 -7.40
N ARG A 76 5.38 -11.58 -8.04
CA ARG A 76 5.40 -12.68 -9.03
C ARG A 76 6.18 -12.32 -10.28
N LEU A 77 6.07 -11.09 -10.76
CA LEU A 77 6.88 -10.58 -11.88
C LEU A 77 8.37 -10.53 -11.55
N ALA A 78 8.74 -10.12 -10.33
CA ALA A 78 10.14 -10.17 -9.90
C ALA A 78 10.69 -11.61 -9.92
N ARG A 79 9.91 -12.59 -9.44
CA ARG A 79 10.28 -14.01 -9.52
C ARG A 79 10.37 -14.52 -10.97
N TYR A 80 9.50 -14.06 -11.86
CA TYR A 80 9.57 -14.41 -13.26
C TYR A 80 10.86 -13.90 -13.92
N ARG A 81 11.28 -12.68 -13.58
CA ARG A 81 12.58 -12.13 -14.00
C ARG A 81 13.74 -12.97 -13.51
N ASP A 82 13.76 -13.29 -12.22
CA ASP A 82 14.84 -14.07 -11.62
C ASP A 82 14.91 -15.48 -12.24
N TRP A 83 13.74 -16.09 -12.51
CA TRP A 83 13.64 -17.36 -13.23
C TRP A 83 14.18 -17.24 -14.66
N ALA A 84 13.75 -16.24 -15.44
CA ALA A 84 14.13 -16.09 -16.84
C ALA A 84 15.66 -15.89 -16.98
N THR A 85 16.26 -15.13 -16.07
CA THR A 85 17.71 -14.90 -16.03
C THR A 85 18.53 -16.19 -15.85
N LEU A 86 17.94 -17.20 -15.19
CA LEU A 86 18.60 -18.47 -14.89
C LEU A 86 18.31 -19.58 -15.91
N HIS A 87 17.20 -19.49 -16.63
CA HIS A 87 16.67 -20.62 -17.43
C HIS A 87 16.56 -20.31 -18.92
N VAL A 88 16.71 -19.05 -19.32
CA VAL A 88 16.58 -18.65 -20.72
C VAL A 88 17.95 -18.30 -21.29
N ASP A 89 18.33 -18.99 -22.36
CA ASP A 89 19.57 -18.76 -23.09
C ASP A 89 19.28 -17.95 -24.37
N ASP A 90 18.82 -16.71 -24.19
CA ASP A 90 18.53 -15.73 -25.25
C ASP A 90 18.84 -14.30 -24.75
N PRO A 91 20.08 -13.80 -24.93
CA PRO A 91 20.50 -12.51 -24.39
C PRO A 91 19.69 -11.31 -24.91
N ASP A 92 19.36 -11.29 -26.21
CA ASP A 92 18.61 -10.21 -26.83
C ASP A 92 17.14 -10.23 -26.38
N GLY A 93 16.55 -11.43 -26.35
CA GLY A 93 15.22 -11.63 -25.78
C GLY A 93 15.16 -11.23 -24.31
N LEU A 94 16.20 -11.55 -23.52
CA LEU A 94 16.30 -11.20 -22.11
C LEU A 94 16.38 -9.69 -21.90
N ALA A 95 17.10 -8.96 -22.76
CA ALA A 95 17.16 -7.51 -22.70
C ALA A 95 15.77 -6.88 -22.95
N ALA A 96 15.09 -7.32 -24.01
CA ALA A 96 13.74 -6.84 -24.35
C ALA A 96 12.71 -7.19 -23.26
N PHE A 97 12.73 -8.43 -22.78
CA PHE A 97 11.92 -8.90 -21.67
C PHE A 97 12.16 -8.09 -20.40
N SER A 98 13.43 -7.88 -20.01
CA SER A 98 13.79 -7.13 -18.81
C SER A 98 13.31 -5.69 -18.87
N ALA A 99 13.45 -5.04 -20.03
CA ALA A 99 12.96 -3.68 -20.24
C ALA A 99 11.44 -3.58 -20.07
N LEU A 100 10.68 -4.50 -20.69
CA LEU A 100 9.23 -4.58 -20.56
C LEU A 100 8.79 -4.82 -19.11
N LEU A 101 9.43 -5.78 -18.44
CA LEU A 101 9.12 -6.13 -17.06
C LEU A 101 9.43 -4.96 -16.11
N HIS A 102 10.54 -4.25 -16.32
CA HIS A 102 10.86 -3.03 -15.57
C HIS A 102 9.80 -1.95 -15.76
N ALA A 103 9.34 -1.72 -16.99
CA ALA A 103 8.26 -0.76 -17.27
C ALA A 103 6.95 -1.12 -16.55
N PHE A 104 6.59 -2.41 -16.51
CA PHE A 104 5.42 -2.87 -15.77
C PHE A 104 5.57 -2.72 -14.26
N LEU A 105 6.72 -3.12 -13.69
CA LEU A 105 6.99 -2.96 -12.27
C LEU A 105 6.91 -1.49 -11.85
N THR A 106 7.50 -0.58 -12.62
CA THR A 106 7.44 0.87 -12.34
C THR A 106 5.99 1.38 -12.31
N LYS A 107 5.15 0.95 -13.25
CA LYS A 107 3.72 1.30 -13.25
C LYS A 107 2.98 0.71 -12.06
N ILE A 108 3.22 -0.56 -11.73
CA ILE A 108 2.59 -1.26 -10.60
C ILE A 108 2.97 -0.58 -9.28
N TYR A 109 4.27 -0.33 -9.05
CA TYR A 109 4.73 0.31 -7.82
C TYR A 109 4.31 1.77 -7.73
N GLY A 110 4.23 2.49 -8.86
CA GLY A 110 3.64 3.83 -8.89
C GLY A 110 2.18 3.83 -8.40
N ARG A 111 1.40 2.80 -8.74
CA ARG A 111 0.01 2.65 -8.25
C ARG A 111 -0.08 2.25 -6.80
N VAL A 112 0.76 1.30 -6.37
CA VAL A 112 0.83 0.88 -4.97
C VAL A 112 1.19 2.09 -4.11
N LYS A 113 2.22 2.84 -4.52
CA LYS A 113 2.62 4.10 -3.89
C LYS A 113 1.45 5.08 -3.87
N LYS A 114 0.78 5.34 -5.00
CA LYS A 114 -0.40 6.23 -5.03
C LYS A 114 -1.48 5.80 -4.03
N LYS A 115 -1.79 4.50 -3.92
CA LYS A 115 -2.77 4.00 -2.94
C LYS A 115 -2.30 4.17 -1.50
N PHE A 116 -1.01 3.94 -1.23
CA PHE A 116 -0.43 4.22 0.09
C PHE A 116 -0.46 5.71 0.42
N ASP A 117 -0.10 6.57 -0.54
CA ASP A 117 -0.14 8.03 -0.43
C ASP A 117 -1.59 8.56 -0.28
N GLU A 118 -2.59 7.85 -0.82
CA GLU A 118 -4.02 8.12 -0.57
C GLU A 118 -4.46 7.76 0.85
N THR A 119 -3.75 6.84 1.52
CA THR A 119 -3.90 6.51 2.95
C THR A 119 -2.78 7.14 3.78
N LEU A 120 -2.80 8.47 3.92
CA LEU A 120 -1.86 9.19 4.79
C LEU A 120 -2.14 8.87 6.26
N ASP A 121 -1.22 8.22 6.95
CA ASP A 121 -1.30 7.89 8.39
C ASP A 121 -2.60 7.17 8.80
N GLY A 122 -3.15 6.31 7.94
CA GLY A 122 -4.43 5.63 8.18
C GLY A 122 -5.67 6.52 8.02
N VAL A 123 -5.50 7.70 7.42
CA VAL A 123 -6.57 8.61 7.00
C VAL A 123 -6.74 8.50 5.49
N SER A 124 -7.78 7.80 5.09
CA SER A 124 -8.33 7.83 3.74
C SER A 124 -9.39 8.93 3.65
N PHE A 125 -9.40 9.68 2.55
CA PHE A 125 -10.47 10.62 2.27
C PHE A 125 -11.00 10.50 0.85
N HIS A 126 -12.29 10.78 0.69
CA HIS A 126 -12.93 10.88 -0.61
C HIS A 126 -13.94 12.02 -0.62
N LEU A 127 -14.24 12.54 -1.81
CA LEU A 127 -15.34 13.48 -2.02
C LEU A 127 -16.47 12.71 -2.70
N GLU A 128 -17.63 12.69 -2.07
CA GLU A 128 -18.87 12.11 -2.60
C GLU A 128 -19.93 13.21 -2.59
N ASP A 129 -20.48 13.57 -3.75
CA ASP A 129 -21.45 14.68 -3.91
C ASP A 129 -21.02 16.00 -3.25
N GLY A 130 -19.71 16.32 -3.31
CA GLY A 130 -19.12 17.52 -2.70
C GLY A 130 -18.93 17.43 -1.19
N GLN A 131 -19.24 16.29 -0.57
CA GLN A 131 -19.11 16.05 0.86
C GLN A 131 -17.82 15.28 1.16
N LEU A 132 -17.12 15.71 2.22
CA LEU A 132 -15.87 15.06 2.63
C LEU A 132 -16.18 13.82 3.48
N LEU A 133 -15.76 12.67 2.97
CA LEU A 133 -15.75 11.42 3.70
C LEU A 133 -14.34 11.15 4.22
N LEU A 134 -14.21 10.89 5.52
CA LEU A 134 -12.98 10.44 6.16
C LEU A 134 -13.15 9.01 6.66
N ASN A 135 -12.37 8.07 6.14
CA ASN A 135 -12.48 6.64 6.47
C ASN A 135 -13.92 6.13 6.33
N GLY A 136 -14.61 6.52 5.25
CA GLY A 136 -16.01 6.16 4.98
C GLY A 136 -17.04 6.91 5.82
N VAL A 137 -16.64 7.87 6.66
CA VAL A 137 -17.55 8.66 7.50
C VAL A 137 -17.73 10.05 6.91
N ASN A 138 -18.97 10.41 6.62
CA ASN A 138 -19.33 11.76 6.21
C ASN A 138 -19.20 12.73 7.39
N VAL A 139 -18.20 13.61 7.31
CA VAL A 139 -17.84 14.51 8.41
C VAL A 139 -18.94 15.55 8.66
N ASN A 140 -19.54 16.06 7.59
CA ASN A 140 -20.57 17.09 7.69
C ASN A 140 -21.86 16.55 8.30
N ALA A 141 -22.32 15.37 7.85
CA ALA A 141 -23.48 14.70 8.41
C ALA A 141 -23.29 14.38 9.91
N PHE A 142 -22.10 13.90 10.29
CA PHE A 142 -21.80 13.63 11.70
C PHE A 142 -21.78 14.90 12.55
N LEU A 143 -21.22 16.00 12.03
CA LEU A 143 -21.21 17.28 12.72
C LEU A 143 -22.64 17.80 12.97
N GLU A 144 -23.52 17.74 11.98
CA GLU A 144 -24.93 18.13 12.13
C GLU A 144 -25.66 17.24 13.15
N MET A 145 -25.38 15.94 13.15
CA MET A 145 -25.91 15.02 14.17
C MET A 145 -25.41 15.40 15.58
N ALA A 146 -24.12 15.70 15.74
CA ALA A 146 -23.53 16.05 17.04
C ALA A 146 -24.08 17.38 17.61
N LYS A 147 -24.40 18.36 16.74
CA LYS A 147 -25.08 19.60 17.12
C LYS A 147 -26.45 19.33 17.75
N ARG A 148 -27.19 18.35 17.23
CA ARG A 148 -28.52 17.95 17.72
C ARG A 148 -28.44 17.05 18.96
N HIS A 149 -27.44 16.16 19.00
CA HIS A 149 -27.28 15.14 20.03
C HIS A 149 -25.92 15.25 20.71
N ARG A 150 -25.83 16.14 21.71
CA ARG A 150 -24.60 16.41 22.48
C ARG A 150 -24.28 15.33 23.51
N THR A 151 -23.98 14.13 23.03
CA THR A 151 -23.55 13.01 23.86
C THR A 151 -22.02 12.99 24.04
N GLU A 152 -21.54 12.36 25.12
CA GLU A 152 -20.11 12.16 25.34
C GLU A 152 -19.45 11.33 24.21
N LYS A 153 -20.17 10.34 23.67
CA LYS A 153 -19.71 9.57 22.50
C LYS A 153 -19.52 10.46 21.27
N ALA A 154 -20.46 11.36 21.00
CA ALA A 154 -20.33 12.32 19.90
C ALA A 154 -19.14 13.27 20.11
N ARG A 155 -18.90 13.73 21.35
CA ARG A 155 -17.73 14.55 21.70
C ARG A 155 -16.41 13.84 21.43
N ILE A 156 -16.27 12.59 21.88
CA ILE A 156 -15.08 11.77 21.65
C ILE A 156 -14.84 11.57 20.15
N PHE A 157 -15.91 11.28 19.40
CA PHE A 157 -15.81 11.08 17.95
C PHE A 157 -15.43 12.37 17.21
N LEU A 158 -16.00 13.52 17.59
CA LEU A 158 -15.62 14.84 17.06
C LEU A 158 -14.13 15.14 17.31
N LYS A 159 -13.59 14.81 18.49
CA LYS A 159 -12.14 14.92 18.74
C LYS A 159 -11.32 14.04 17.80
N GLY A 160 -11.79 12.82 17.55
CA GLY A 160 -11.17 11.90 16.58
C GLY A 160 -11.16 12.47 15.15
N LEU A 161 -12.30 13.01 14.70
CA LEU A 161 -12.41 13.66 13.39
C LEU A 161 -11.50 14.89 13.28
N ARG A 162 -11.46 15.74 14.31
CA ARG A 162 -10.56 16.91 14.37
C ARG A 162 -9.10 16.49 14.22
N ASN A 163 -8.66 15.46 14.95
CA ASN A 163 -7.28 14.98 14.87
C ASN A 163 -6.94 14.48 13.45
N ARG A 164 -7.88 13.79 12.78
CA ARG A 164 -7.69 13.35 11.38
C ARG A 164 -7.64 14.52 10.40
N LEU A 165 -8.48 15.54 10.59
CA LEU A 165 -8.42 16.76 9.78
C LEU A 165 -7.10 17.51 9.99
N ALA A 166 -6.57 17.54 11.22
CA ALA A 166 -5.28 18.14 11.53
C ALA A 166 -4.13 17.43 10.81
N ILE A 167 -4.15 16.09 10.72
CA ILE A 167 -3.19 15.30 9.93
C ILE A 167 -3.25 15.69 8.45
N LEU A 168 -4.46 15.84 7.89
CA LEU A 168 -4.63 16.31 6.52
C LEU A 168 -4.09 17.74 6.33
N GLN A 169 -4.27 18.62 7.31
CA GLN A 169 -3.76 19.99 7.29
C GLN A 169 -2.25 20.09 7.41
N SER A 170 -1.59 19.20 8.16
CA SER A 170 -0.13 19.19 8.32
C SER A 170 0.58 18.60 7.09
N ASN A 171 -0.06 17.67 6.38
CA ASN A 171 0.53 16.95 5.24
C ASN A 171 0.14 17.53 3.87
N ARG A 172 0.12 18.86 3.73
CA ARG A 172 -0.32 19.58 2.52
C ARG A 172 0.47 19.19 1.27
N SER A 173 1.78 19.02 1.42
CA SER A 173 2.72 18.68 0.34
C SER A 173 2.68 17.21 -0.07
N GLY A 174 2.05 16.34 0.74
CA GLY A 174 1.99 14.89 0.50
C GLY A 174 0.81 14.46 -0.38
N ASN A 175 -0.19 15.32 -0.61
CA ASN A 175 -1.39 14.94 -1.35
C ASN A 175 -1.78 15.98 -2.43
N PRO A 176 -1.62 15.66 -3.73
CA PRO A 176 -1.98 16.58 -4.81
C PRO A 176 -3.49 16.88 -4.89
N ASN A 177 -4.35 16.08 -4.25
CA ASN A 177 -5.77 16.36 -4.15
C ASN A 177 -6.14 17.22 -2.93
N TYR A 178 -5.20 17.50 -2.01
CA TYR A 178 -5.47 18.35 -0.84
C TYR A 178 -5.98 19.73 -1.23
N GLU A 179 -5.42 20.35 -2.28
CA GLU A 179 -5.89 21.66 -2.75
C GLU A 179 -7.38 21.68 -3.12
N LYS A 180 -7.94 20.55 -3.58
CA LYS A 180 -9.38 20.45 -3.91
C LYS A 180 -10.27 20.42 -2.67
N ILE A 181 -9.75 19.88 -1.56
CA ILE A 181 -10.51 19.73 -0.31
C ILE A 181 -10.13 20.75 0.76
N ARG A 182 -9.11 21.58 0.51
CA ARG A 182 -8.51 22.49 1.49
C ARG A 182 -9.55 23.35 2.19
N GLN A 183 -10.39 24.04 1.40
CA GLN A 183 -11.45 24.89 1.95
C GLN A 183 -12.43 24.10 2.81
N THR A 184 -12.84 22.92 2.36
CA THR A 184 -13.76 22.04 3.09
C THR A 184 -13.13 21.53 4.39
N VAL A 185 -11.85 21.15 4.37
CA VAL A 185 -11.10 20.70 5.55
C VAL A 185 -10.98 21.83 6.57
N ASP A 186 -10.59 23.02 6.15
CA ASP A 186 -10.42 24.19 7.04
C ASP A 186 -11.77 24.62 7.66
N PHE A 187 -12.84 24.61 6.86
CA PHE A 187 -14.20 24.87 7.33
C PHE A 187 -14.64 23.84 8.38
N LEU A 188 -14.52 22.54 8.07
CA LEU A 188 -14.93 21.47 8.98
C LEU A 188 -14.10 21.43 10.26
N ALA A 189 -12.78 21.66 10.18
CA ALA A 189 -11.91 21.71 11.34
C ALA A 189 -12.34 22.84 12.29
N THR A 190 -12.61 24.03 11.74
CA THR A 190 -13.10 25.17 12.51
C THR A 190 -14.46 24.89 13.12
N ALA A 191 -15.39 24.32 12.36
CA ALA A 191 -16.75 24.04 12.82
C ALA A 191 -16.79 22.97 13.92
N ILE A 192 -15.95 21.93 13.81
CA ILE A 192 -15.79 20.90 14.85
C ILE A 192 -15.19 21.51 16.12
N GLU A 193 -14.16 22.34 16.01
CA GLU A 193 -13.54 23.00 17.17
C GLU A 193 -14.54 23.91 17.91
N GLN A 194 -15.36 24.66 17.16
CA GLN A 194 -16.44 25.46 17.72
C GLN A 194 -17.48 24.61 18.45
N GLU A 195 -17.91 23.47 17.86
CA GLU A 195 -18.89 22.61 18.51
C GLU A 195 -18.30 21.93 19.76
N LEU A 196 -17.04 21.50 19.72
CA LEU A 196 -16.35 20.92 20.88
C LEU A 196 -16.29 21.88 22.08
N ARG A 197 -16.15 23.19 21.85
CA ARG A 197 -16.20 24.20 22.92
C ARG A 197 -17.57 24.33 23.59
N ARG A 198 -18.65 23.91 22.92
CA ARG A 198 -20.01 23.93 23.46
C ARG A 198 -20.30 22.74 24.38
N TYR A 199 -19.46 21.72 24.36
CA TYR A 199 -19.50 20.65 25.36
C TYR A 199 -18.86 21.15 26.66
N SER A 200 -19.67 21.84 27.47
CA SER A 200 -19.29 22.18 28.85
C SER A 200 -19.05 20.89 29.64
N PRO A 201 -18.04 20.80 30.53
CA PRO A 201 -17.98 19.69 31.46
C PRO A 201 -19.23 19.73 32.32
N ALA A 202 -20.06 18.69 32.24
CA ALA A 202 -21.10 18.49 33.24
C ALA A 202 -20.39 18.37 34.59
N VAL A 203 -20.47 19.41 35.40
CA VAL A 203 -20.13 19.33 36.83
C VAL A 203 -21.05 18.26 37.38
N ILE A 204 -20.49 17.11 37.74
CA ILE A 204 -21.22 16.11 38.50
C ILE A 204 -21.38 16.74 39.88
N GLU A 205 -22.53 17.38 40.13
CA GLU A 205 -22.93 17.73 41.48
C GLU A 205 -23.13 16.42 42.23
N LEU A 206 -22.11 16.03 43.01
CA LEU A 206 -22.26 14.95 43.96
C LEU A 206 -23.27 15.41 45.01
N PRO A 207 -24.33 14.62 45.29
CA PRO A 207 -25.25 14.95 46.37
C PRO A 207 -24.45 15.05 47.68
N PRO A 208 -24.80 16.00 48.57
CA PRO A 208 -24.11 16.16 49.83
C PRO A 208 -24.12 14.82 50.61
N PRO A 209 -23.01 14.47 51.27
CA PRO A 209 -22.92 13.20 51.98
C PRO A 209 -24.03 13.11 53.01
N THR A 210 -24.90 12.11 52.86
CA THR A 210 -25.97 11.82 53.81
C THR A 210 -25.33 11.49 55.14
N LEU A 211 -25.44 12.40 56.12
CA LEU A 211 -25.05 12.14 57.51
C LEU A 211 -25.93 10.99 58.02
N GLN A 212 -25.37 9.79 58.10
CA GLN A 212 -26.01 8.69 58.80
C GLN A 212 -26.03 9.04 60.30
N PRO A 213 -27.19 8.97 60.98
CA PRO A 213 -27.21 9.17 62.42
C PRO A 213 -26.44 8.02 63.09
N SER A 214 -25.41 8.38 63.87
CA SER A 214 -24.73 7.44 64.77
C SER A 214 -25.78 6.75 65.63
N LYS A 215 -25.91 5.44 65.49
CA LYS A 215 -26.66 4.62 66.43
C LYS A 215 -25.91 4.67 67.76
N MET A 216 -26.53 5.27 68.77
CA MET A 216 -26.23 5.02 70.18
C MET A 216 -26.83 3.68 70.59
#